data_AF-A0A7W8UNE0-F1
#
_entry.id   AF-A0A7W8UNE0-F1
#
_cell.length_a   1.000
_cell.length_b   1.000
_cell.length_c   1.000
_cell.angle_alpha   90.00
_cell.angle_beta   90.00
_cell.angle_gamma   90.00
#
_symmetry.space_group_name_H-M   'P 1'
#
loop_
_entity.id
_entity.type
_entity.pdbx_description
1 polymer ?
#
loop_
_entity_poly.entity_id
_entity_poly.type
_entity_poly.pdbx_seq_one_letter_code
_entity_poly.pdbx_strand_id
1 'polypeptide(L)' 'MIVELGNWIVPITVTVIVFAFAAGTVRVRVPDYVRTANRIFNTLIVAAAALASLCIWLVWAMVRQ' A
#
# COMPACT_ATOMS: atom_id res chain seq x y z
N MET A 1 9.24 20.62 17.68
CA MET A 1 9.79 19.31 17.29
C MET A 1 8.87 18.11 17.57
N ILE A 2 8.08 18.04 18.67
CA ILE A 2 7.13 16.92 18.89
C ILE A 2 5.99 16.89 17.84
N VAL A 3 5.46 18.06 17.44
CA VAL A 3 4.39 18.16 16.42
C VAL A 3 4.88 17.69 15.04
N GLU A 4 6.15 17.90 14.72
CA GLU A 4 6.74 17.43 13.46
C GLU A 4 6.91 15.92 13.43
N LEU A 5 7.37 15.29 14.52
CA LEU A 5 7.45 13.83 14.64
C LEU A 5 6.06 13.18 14.57
N GLY A 6 5.05 13.79 15.18
CA GLY A 6 3.65 13.34 15.12
C GLY A 6 3.07 13.33 13.70
N ASN A 7 3.52 14.25 12.84
CA ASN A 7 3.01 14.35 11.47
C ASN A 7 3.52 13.22 10.54
N TRP A 8 4.65 12.56 10.83
CA TRP A 8 5.11 11.40 10.05
C TRP A 8 4.31 10.12 10.33
N ILE A 9 3.59 10.08 11.45
CA ILE A 9 2.82 8.90 11.86
C ILE A 9 1.70 8.62 10.86
N VAL A 10 1.09 9.65 10.28
CA VAL A 10 -0.01 9.52 9.33
C VAL A 10 0.41 8.77 8.06
N PRO A 11 1.39 9.22 7.26
CA PRO A 11 1.78 8.51 6.04
C PRO A 11 2.33 7.10 6.32
N ILE A 12 3.03 6.91 7.45
CA ILE A 12 3.55 5.61 7.86
C ILE A 12 2.41 4.64 8.21
N THR A 13 1.47 5.07 9.04
CA THR A 13 0.34 4.23 9.48
C THR A 13 -0.51 3.81 8.29
N VAL A 14 -0.81 4.74 7.37
CA VAL A 14 -1.61 4.39 6.19
C VAL A 14 -0.84 3.45 5.26
N THR A 15 0.49 3.64 5.10
CA THR A 15 1.32 2.70 4.33
C THR A 15 1.26 1.30 4.92
N VAL A 16 1.40 1.17 6.25
CA VAL A 16 1.32 -0.12 6.94
C VAL A 16 -0.05 -0.78 6.74
N ILE A 17 -1.15 -0.03 6.91
CA ILE A 17 -2.52 -0.55 6.74
C ILE A 17 -2.75 -1.03 5.31
N VAL A 18 -2.38 -0.20 4.32
CA VAL A 18 -2.59 -0.49 2.91
C VAL A 18 -1.80 -1.71 2.45
N PHE A 19 -0.52 -1.82 2.86
CA PHE A 19 0.29 -2.99 2.53
C PHE A 19 -0.12 -4.25 3.31
N ALA A 20 -0.56 -4.12 4.56
CA ALA A 20 -1.13 -5.23 5.32
C ALA A 20 -2.42 -5.77 4.66
N PHE A 21 -3.28 -4.87 4.16
CA PHE A 21 -4.49 -5.24 3.43
C PHE A 21 -4.15 -5.91 2.09
N ALA A 22 -3.16 -5.40 1.37
CA ALA A 22 -2.64 -6.05 0.16
C ALA A 22 -2.11 -7.47 0.47
N ALA A 23 -1.31 -7.62 1.53
CA ALA A 23 -0.77 -8.93 1.91
C ALA A 23 -1.87 -9.93 2.30
N GLY A 24 -2.92 -9.48 3.00
CA GLY A 24 -4.06 -10.33 3.37
C GLY A 24 -4.97 -10.72 2.19
N THR A 25 -4.99 -9.93 1.11
CA THR A 25 -5.83 -10.17 -0.07
C THR A 25 -5.13 -10.99 -1.16
N VAL A 26 -3.80 -11.08 -1.12
CA VAL A 26 -3.00 -11.92 -2.02
C VAL A 26 -3.33 -13.40 -1.82
N ARG A 27 -3.80 -14.06 -2.88
CA ARG A 27 -4.13 -15.50 -2.83
C ARG A 27 -2.88 -16.34 -3.11
N VAL A 28 -2.45 -17.13 -2.11
CA VAL A 28 -1.21 -17.94 -2.15
C VAL A 28 -1.43 -19.35 -2.72
N ARG A 29 -2.63 -19.93 -2.59
CA ARG A 29 -2.96 -21.27 -3.11
C ARG A 29 -4.07 -21.19 -4.15
N VAL A 30 -3.72 -21.36 -5.42
CA VAL A 30 -4.67 -21.36 -6.53
C VAL A 30 -4.29 -22.47 -7.52
N PRO A 31 -5.25 -23.23 -8.08
CA PRO A 31 -4.99 -24.25 -9.10
C PRO A 31 -4.22 -23.71 -10.31
N ASP A 32 -3.38 -24.55 -10.94
CA ASP A 32 -2.44 -24.13 -11.98
C ASP A 32 -3.08 -23.43 -13.19
N TYR A 33 -4.33 -23.76 -13.53
CA TYR A 33 -5.07 -23.13 -14.63
C TYR A 33 -5.47 -21.66 -14.35
N VAL A 34 -5.45 -21.22 -13.10
CA VAL A 34 -5.76 -19.84 -12.70
C VAL A 34 -4.50 -19.07 -12.27
N ARG A 35 -3.32 -19.69 -12.39
CA ARG A 35 -2.06 -19.15 -11.84
C ARG A 35 -1.66 -17.82 -12.47
N THR A 36 -1.91 -17.66 -13.77
CA THR A 36 -1.63 -16.40 -14.51
C THR A 36 -2.58 -15.30 -14.07
N ALA A 37 -3.89 -15.57 -14.04
CA ALA A 37 -4.87 -14.60 -13.56
C ALA A 37 -4.61 -14.22 -12.09
N ASN A 38 -4.25 -15.18 -11.24
CA ASN A 38 -3.89 -14.94 -9.85
C ASN A 38 -2.64 -14.04 -9.72
N ARG A 39 -1.61 -14.26 -10.54
CA ARG A 39 -0.42 -13.38 -10.56
C ARG A 39 -0.81 -11.96 -10.97
N ILE A 40 -1.60 -11.81 -12.03
CA ILE A 40 -2.05 -10.48 -12.51
C ILE A 40 -2.83 -9.76 -11.41
N PHE A 41 -3.81 -10.43 -10.79
CA PHE A 41 -4.59 -9.84 -9.70
C PHE A 41 -3.73 -9.48 -8.49
N ASN A 42 -2.82 -10.36 -8.05
CA ASN A 42 -1.92 -10.07 -6.94
C ASN A 42 -0.99 -8.89 -7.28
N THR A 43 -0.46 -8.80 -8.50
CA THR A 43 0.36 -7.66 -8.93
C THR A 43 -0.44 -6.36 -8.99
N LEU A 44 -1.71 -6.40 -9.42
CA LEU A 44 -2.59 -5.23 -9.43
C LEU A 44 -2.89 -4.73 -8.02
N ILE A 45 -3.14 -5.64 -7.07
CA ILE A 45 -3.36 -5.30 -5.66
C ILE A 45 -2.13 -4.62 -5.07
N VAL A 46 -0.94 -5.17 -5.32
CA VAL A 46 0.33 -4.59 -4.83
C VAL A 46 0.62 -3.24 -5.50
N ALA A 47 0.37 -3.12 -6.81
CA ALA A 47 0.55 -1.86 -7.53
C ALA A 47 -0.42 -0.77 -7.03
N ALA A 48 -1.68 -1.12 -6.78
CA ALA A 48 -2.67 -0.21 -6.21
C ALA A 48 -2.26 0.24 -4.79
N ALA A 49 -1.76 -0.67 -3.96
CA ALA A 49 -1.25 -0.37 -2.64
C ALA A 49 -0.04 0.58 -2.67
N ALA A 50 0.90 0.34 -3.59
CA ALA A 50 2.05 1.21 -3.80
C ALA A 50 1.65 2.63 -4.27
N LEU A 51 0.72 2.71 -5.23
CA LEU A 51 0.20 4.00 -5.72
C LEU A 51 -0.53 4.78 -4.61
N ALA A 52 -1.38 4.11 -3.83
CA ALA A 52 -2.09 4.74 -2.72
C ALA A 52 -1.10 5.29 -1.67
N SER A 53 -0.09 4.49 -1.29
CA SER A 53 0.97 4.94 -0.38
C SER A 53 1.72 6.16 -0.95
N LEU A 54 2.15 6.11 -2.21
CA LEU A 54 2.83 7.22 -2.87
C LEU A 54 1.99 8.51 -2.90
N CYS A 55 0.69 8.41 -3.19
CA CYS A 55 -0.21 9.56 -3.16
C CYS A 55 -0.26 10.22 -1.77
N ILE A 56 -0.28 9.42 -0.70
CA ILE A 56 -0.33 9.95 0.67
C ILE A 56 0.99 10.63 1.03
N TRP A 57 2.13 10.06 0.63
CA TRP A 57 3.43 10.69 0.81
C TRP A 57 3.56 11.99 0.02
N LEU A 58 3.03 12.05 -1.20
CA LEU A 58 3.00 13.26 -2.02
C LEU A 58 2.14 14.36 -1.39
N VAL A 59 0.91 14.05 -0.97
CA VAL A 59 0.01 15.00 -0.32
C VAL A 59 0.63 15.51 0.98
N TRP A 60 1.21 14.61 1.77
CA TRP A 60 1.91 14.99 3.01
C TRP A 60 3.11 15.91 2.75
N ALA A 61 3.90 15.64 1.70
CA ALA A 61 5.02 16.48 1.32
C ALA A 61 4.57 17.87 0.84
N MET A 62 3.47 17.95 0.07
CA MET A 62 2.90 19.22 -0.38
C MET A 62 2.31 20.06 0.76
N VAL A 63 1.67 19.43 1.76
CA VAL A 63 1.12 20.14 2.93
C VAL A 63 2.21 20.63 3.88
N ARG A 64 3.41 20.05 3.82
CA ARG A 64 4.57 20.46 4.62
C ARG A 64 5.43 21.58 4.01
N GLN A 65 5.22 21.92 2.75
CA GLN A 65 5.86 23.07 2.09
C GLN A 65 5.13 24.36 2.45
#